data_AF-A0A6V7JLD7-F1
#
_entry.id   AF-A0A6V7JLD7-F1
#
_cell.length_a   1.000
_cell.length_b   1.000
_cell.length_c   1.000
_cell.angle_alpha   90.00
_cell.angle_beta   90.00
_cell.angle_gamma   90.00
#
_symmetry.space_group_name_H-M   'P 1'
#
loop_
_entity.id
_entity.type
_entity.pdbx_description
1 polymer ?
#
loop_
_entity_poly.entity_id
_entity_poly.type
_entity_poly.pdbx_seq_one_letter_code
_entity_poly.pdbx_strand_id
1 'polypeptide(L)'
;EFNNLGFNYQWHDGLFSMILTPPEVDGSKTMHFHPLCGVHQFRVPTSLLKNQTALNDQHAFRKYHIDGYKGPNTQTATAVYDPVDEIVYYTSLMKNEVACWDINEKLSPDTF
;
A
#
# COMPACT_ATOMS: atom_id res chain seq x y z
N GLU A 1 13.01 10.98 10.68
CA GLU A 1 12.70 11.07 12.12
C GLU A 1 11.20 11.23 12.26
N PHE A 2 10.60 10.59 13.26
CA PHE A 2 9.17 10.59 13.51
C PHE A 2 8.92 11.04 14.95
N ASN A 3 7.93 11.89 15.17
CA ASN A 3 7.48 12.26 16.51
C ASN A 3 6.04 11.82 16.72
N ASN A 4 5.81 10.93 17.68
CA ASN A 4 4.48 10.48 18.06
C ASN A 4 4.34 10.58 19.58
N LEU A 5 3.29 11.26 20.03
CA LEU A 5 2.99 11.47 21.46
C LEU A 5 4.18 12.04 22.28
N GLY A 6 5.04 12.85 21.65
CA GLY A 6 6.22 13.44 22.30
C GLY A 6 7.47 12.54 22.31
N PHE A 7 7.37 11.31 21.82
CA PHE A 7 8.51 10.40 21.64
C PHE A 7 9.07 10.50 20.23
N ASN A 8 10.40 10.52 20.14
CA ASN A 8 11.10 10.56 18.86
C ASN A 8 11.59 9.17 18.47
N TYR A 9 11.34 8.80 17.22
CA TYR A 9 11.73 7.52 16.64
C TYR A 9 12.53 7.73 15.36
N GLN A 10 13.49 6.83 15.15
CA GLN A 10 14.21 6.68 13.89
C GLN A 10 13.94 5.27 13.36
N TRP A 11 13.17 5.20 12.29
CA TRP A 11 12.91 3.97 11.56
C TRP A 11 13.40 4.11 10.14
N HIS A 12 13.94 3.02 9.60
CA HIS A 12 14.44 2.93 8.22
C HIS A 12 13.75 1.80 7.46
N ASP A 13 12.56 1.42 7.89
CA ASP A 13 11.83 0.28 7.36
C ASP A 13 11.20 0.60 6.00
N GLY A 14 11.52 -0.26 5.03
CA GLY A 14 10.99 -0.24 3.67
C GLY A 14 9.64 -0.92 3.57
N LEU A 15 9.44 -1.73 2.52
CA LEU A 15 8.23 -2.52 2.28
C LEU A 15 7.78 -3.24 3.57
N PHE A 16 6.54 -3.03 3.99
CA PHE A 16 6.09 -3.49 5.31
C PHE A 16 4.72 -4.17 5.28
N SER A 17 3.71 -3.57 4.65
CA SER A 17 2.39 -4.20 4.53
C SER A 17 2.02 -4.48 3.08
N MET A 18 1.32 -5.60 2.88
CA MET A 18 0.83 -6.09 1.59
C MET A 18 -0.56 -6.67 1.77
N ILE A 19 -1.48 -6.31 0.88
CA ILE A 19 -2.83 -6.86 0.80
C ILE A 19 -3.09 -7.38 -0.62
N LEU A 20 -4.04 -8.30 -0.75
CA LEU A 20 -4.43 -8.88 -2.03
C LEU A 20 -5.91 -8.64 -2.29
N THR A 21 -6.23 -8.15 -3.49
CA THR A 21 -7.61 -8.08 -3.98
C THR A 21 -8.15 -9.48 -4.31
N PRO A 22 -9.46 -9.61 -4.59
CA PRO A 22 -10.01 -10.82 -5.17
C PRO A 22 -9.36 -11.11 -6.54
N PRO A 23 -9.40 -12.37 -7.01
CA PRO A 23 -8.86 -12.68 -8.33
C PRO A 23 -9.63 -11.95 -9.44
N GLU A 24 -8.90 -11.43 -10.41
CA GLU A 24 -9.39 -10.94 -11.70
C GLU A 24 -9.88 -12.13 -12.56
N VAL A 25 -10.46 -11.81 -13.73
CA VAL A 25 -10.96 -12.82 -14.70
C VAL A 25 -9.88 -13.82 -15.13
N ASP A 26 -8.62 -13.39 -15.20
CA ASP A 26 -7.48 -14.25 -15.56
C ASP A 26 -6.93 -15.08 -14.38
N GLY A 27 -7.56 -14.97 -13.19
CA GLY A 27 -7.14 -15.63 -11.95
C GLY A 27 -5.94 -14.98 -11.26
N SER A 28 -5.38 -13.90 -11.82
CA SER A 28 -4.37 -13.09 -11.15
C SER A 28 -5.03 -12.20 -10.09
N LYS A 29 -4.25 -11.77 -9.09
CA LYS A 29 -4.69 -10.80 -8.08
C LYS A 29 -3.88 -9.52 -8.21
N THR A 30 -4.42 -8.41 -7.75
CA THR A 30 -3.64 -7.19 -7.54
C THR A 30 -3.12 -7.17 -6.11
N MET A 31 -1.80 -6.96 -5.94
CA MET A 31 -1.18 -6.77 -4.64
C MET A 31 -0.99 -5.28 -4.41
N HIS A 32 -1.64 -4.73 -3.38
CA HIS A 32 -1.35 -3.38 -2.92
C HIS A 32 -0.38 -3.43 -1.75
N PHE A 33 0.54 -2.49 -1.68
CA PHE A 33 1.59 -2.47 -0.67
C PHE A 33 2.06 -1.06 -0.35
N HIS A 34 2.67 -0.91 0.82
CA HIS A 34 3.36 0.32 1.20
C HIS A 34 4.54 0.04 2.12
N PRO A 35 5.54 0.94 2.12
CA PRO A 35 6.57 0.93 3.14
C PRO A 35 6.04 1.44 4.48
N LEU A 36 6.73 1.11 5.57
CA LEU A 36 6.47 1.70 6.89
C LEU A 36 6.87 3.18 6.89
N CYS A 37 8.11 3.46 6.46
CA CYS A 37 8.65 4.82 6.36
C CYS A 37 8.27 5.48 5.03
N GLY A 38 6.97 5.51 4.71
CA GLY A 38 6.46 6.23 3.55
C GLY A 38 4.95 6.46 3.61
N VAL A 39 4.50 7.33 2.71
CA VAL A 39 3.14 7.87 2.67
C VAL A 39 2.49 7.71 1.30
N HIS A 40 3.09 6.88 0.44
CA HIS A 40 2.49 6.47 -0.82
C HIS A 40 1.93 5.06 -0.69
N GLN A 41 0.95 4.74 -1.52
CA GLN A 41 0.44 3.38 -1.72
C GLN A 41 0.80 2.95 -3.14
N PHE A 42 1.14 1.69 -3.30
CA PHE A 42 1.54 1.11 -4.58
C PHE A 42 0.73 -0.14 -4.86
N ARG A 43 0.64 -0.51 -6.13
CA ARG A 43 0.08 -1.78 -6.57
C ARG A 43 0.89 -2.44 -7.67
N VAL A 44 0.77 -3.75 -7.76
CA VAL A 44 1.37 -4.57 -8.82
C VAL A 44 0.50 -5.80 -9.07
N PRO A 45 0.32 -6.23 -10.33
CA PRO A 45 -0.34 -7.50 -10.61
C PRO A 45 0.55 -8.67 -10.16
N THR A 46 -0.03 -9.63 -9.43
CA THR A 46 0.70 -10.82 -8.95
C THR A 46 1.17 -11.73 -10.07
N SER A 47 0.59 -11.62 -11.27
CA SER A 47 1.08 -12.31 -12.48
C SER A 47 2.51 -11.89 -12.84
N LEU A 48 2.87 -10.63 -12.63
CA LEU A 48 4.25 -10.16 -12.79
C LEU A 48 5.18 -10.81 -11.76
N LEU A 49 4.76 -10.86 -10.49
CA LEU A 49 5.56 -11.41 -9.39
C LEU A 49 5.78 -12.92 -9.51
N LYS A 50 4.80 -13.63 -10.07
CA LYS A 50 4.88 -15.08 -10.35
C LYS A 50 5.69 -15.41 -11.60
N ASN A 51 5.97 -14.43 -12.46
CA ASN A 51 6.73 -14.64 -13.68
C ASN A 51 8.24 -14.59 -13.39
N GLN A 52 8.87 -15.77 -13.32
CA GLN A 52 10.30 -15.93 -13.00
C GLN A 52 11.24 -15.22 -13.99
N THR A 53 10.80 -14.95 -15.23
CA THR A 53 11.61 -14.27 -16.25
C THR A 53 11.30 -12.79 -16.36
N ALA A 54 10.38 -12.24 -15.56
CA ALA A 54 10.00 -10.82 -15.61
C ALA A 54 11.21 -9.88 -15.43
N LEU A 55 12.20 -10.24 -14.62
CA LEU A 55 13.40 -9.43 -14.40
C LEU A 55 14.31 -9.32 -15.63
N ASN A 56 14.15 -10.20 -16.62
CA ASN A 56 14.86 -10.09 -17.89
C ASN A 56 14.28 -8.97 -18.78
N ASP A 57 13.04 -8.57 -18.51
CA ASP A 57 12.43 -7.41 -19.15
C ASP A 57 12.81 -6.14 -18.37
N GLN A 58 13.66 -5.32 -18.98
CA GLN A 58 14.05 -4.02 -18.42
C GLN A 58 12.87 -3.07 -18.20
N HIS A 59 11.69 -3.35 -18.75
CA HIS A 59 10.48 -2.56 -18.56
C HIS A 59 9.51 -3.14 -17.52
N ALA A 60 9.82 -4.27 -16.88
CA ALA A 60 8.97 -4.89 -15.86
C ALA A 60 8.65 -3.93 -14.70
N PHE A 61 9.57 -3.03 -14.35
CA PHE A 61 9.34 -2.02 -13.31
C PHE A 61 8.16 -1.09 -13.61
N ARG A 62 7.77 -0.91 -14.89
CA ARG A 62 6.64 -0.06 -15.30
C ARG A 62 5.27 -0.65 -14.96
N LYS A 63 5.24 -1.92 -14.52
CA LYS A 63 4.03 -2.62 -14.07
C LYS A 63 3.74 -2.40 -12.59
N TYR A 64 4.65 -1.74 -11.87
CA TYR A 64 4.37 -1.18 -10.56
C TYR A 64 3.72 0.19 -10.74
N HIS A 65 2.61 0.39 -10.04
CA HIS A 65 1.83 1.62 -10.12
C HIS A 65 1.74 2.26 -8.74
N ILE A 66 1.69 3.58 -8.72
CA ILE A 66 1.39 4.36 -7.52
C ILE A 66 -0.12 4.53 -7.50
N ASP A 67 -0.78 4.04 -6.44
CA ASP A 67 -2.22 4.27 -6.24
C ASP A 67 -2.47 5.71 -5.83
N GLY A 68 -1.59 6.26 -4.98
CA GLY A 68 -1.63 7.66 -4.63
C GLY A 68 -0.77 8.03 -3.43
N TYR A 69 -0.96 9.27 -3.00
CA TYR A 69 -0.30 9.90 -1.86
C TYR A 69 -1.32 10.07 -0.74
N LYS A 70 -1.06 9.43 0.41
CA LYS A 70 -1.96 9.41 1.57
C LYS A 70 -1.95 10.72 2.38
N GLY A 71 -0.94 11.57 2.21
CA GLY A 71 -0.78 12.80 3.00
C GLY A 71 0.37 12.77 4.00
N PRO A 72 0.65 13.89 4.69
CA PRO A 72 1.67 13.95 5.73
C PRO A 72 1.25 13.15 6.96
N ASN A 73 2.22 12.54 7.65
CA ASN A 73 2.01 11.79 8.89
C ASN A 73 1.01 10.62 8.75
N THR A 74 0.99 9.93 7.61
CA THR A 74 0.12 8.77 7.35
C THR A 74 0.93 7.47 7.17
N GLN A 75 2.07 7.37 7.85
CA GLN A 75 2.81 6.12 7.98
C GLN A 75 1.91 5.08 8.64
N THR A 76 1.87 3.90 8.04
CA THR A 76 0.93 2.83 8.38
C THR A 76 1.71 1.55 8.66
N ALA A 77 1.33 0.83 9.70
CA ALA A 77 1.98 -0.44 10.04
C ALA A 77 1.35 -1.59 9.28
N THR A 78 0.10 -1.95 9.56
CA THR A 78 -0.60 -3.03 8.86
C THR A 78 -1.80 -2.49 8.10
N ALA A 79 -2.18 -3.23 7.06
CA ALA A 79 -3.38 -3.02 6.29
C ALA A 79 -4.14 -4.33 6.14
N VAL A 80 -5.47 -4.26 6.10
CA VAL A 80 -6.36 -5.39 5.81
C VAL A 80 -7.39 -4.95 4.78
N TYR A 81 -7.70 -5.83 3.83
CA TYR A 81 -8.67 -5.58 2.77
C TYR A 81 -9.97 -6.34 3.06
N ASP A 82 -11.08 -5.63 2.98
CA ASP A 82 -12.43 -6.19 3.00
C ASP A 82 -12.93 -6.39 1.56
N PRO A 83 -13.15 -7.64 1.11
CA PRO A 83 -13.62 -7.91 -0.24
C PRO A 83 -15.12 -7.65 -0.44
N VAL A 84 -15.90 -7.40 0.62
CA VAL A 84 -17.34 -7.15 0.49
C VAL A 84 -17.58 -5.69 0.11
N ASP A 85 -16.96 -4.77 0.85
CA ASP A 85 -17.11 -3.33 0.64
C ASP A 85 -15.97 -2.74 -0.21
N GLU A 86 -14.96 -3.54 -0.54
CA GLU A 86 -13.76 -3.14 -1.27
C GLU A 86 -12.93 -2.05 -0.57
N ILE A 87 -12.99 -2.03 0.77
CA ILE A 87 -12.30 -1.08 1.62
C ILE A 87 -11.00 -1.68 2.17
N VAL A 88 -9.94 -0.88 2.18
CA VAL A 88 -8.71 -1.18 2.92
C VAL A 88 -8.70 -0.41 4.22
N TYR A 89 -8.51 -1.11 5.34
CA TYR A 89 -8.31 -0.51 6.65
C TYR A 89 -6.83 -0.51 7.01
N TYR A 90 -6.35 0.60 7.57
CA TYR A 90 -4.94 0.82 7.91
C TYR A 90 -4.75 1.19 9.37
N THR A 91 -3.67 0.72 10.00
CA THR A 91 -3.24 1.23 11.31
C THR A 91 -2.27 2.40 11.13
N SER A 92 -2.77 3.63 11.30
CA SER A 92 -2.02 4.88 11.12
C SER A 92 -1.22 5.21 12.38
N LEU A 93 0.10 5.09 12.27
CA LEU A 93 1.01 5.22 13.41
C LEU A 93 1.08 6.65 13.92
N MET A 94 1.27 7.62 13.03
CA MET A 94 1.56 8.99 13.46
C MET A 94 0.31 9.72 13.95
N LYS A 95 -0.88 9.34 13.46
CA LYS A 95 -2.16 9.92 13.86
C LYS A 95 -2.87 9.14 14.97
N ASN A 96 -2.38 7.95 15.32
CA ASN A 96 -2.98 7.06 16.33
C ASN A 96 -4.45 6.71 16.03
N GLU A 97 -4.74 6.38 14.77
CA GLU A 97 -6.09 6.10 14.28
C GLU A 97 -6.14 4.89 13.36
N VAL A 98 -7.36 4.41 13.10
CA VAL A 98 -7.62 3.47 12.00
C VAL A 98 -8.17 4.27 10.83
N ALA A 99 -7.44 4.29 9.73
CA ALA A 99 -7.85 4.94 8.48
C ALA A 99 -8.48 3.92 7.53
N CYS A 100 -9.27 4.38 6.56
CA CYS A 100 -9.87 3.52 5.55
C CYS A 100 -9.84 4.16 4.17
N TRP A 101 -9.68 3.35 3.13
CA TRP A 101 -9.70 3.82 1.73
C TRP A 101 -10.46 2.81 0.87
N ASP A 102 -11.43 3.30 0.09
CA ASP A 102 -12.10 2.53 -0.97
C ASP A 102 -11.17 2.43 -2.18
N ILE A 103 -10.82 1.21 -2.60
CA ILE A 103 -9.87 1.00 -3.72
C ILE A 103 -10.38 1.51 -5.06
N ASN A 104 -11.68 1.76 -5.19
CA ASN A 104 -12.31 2.32 -6.38
C ASN A 104 -12.19 3.85 -6.43
N GLU A 105 -11.85 4.48 -5.31
CA GLU A 105 -11.62 5.92 -5.22
C GLU A 105 -10.14 6.26 -5.44
N LYS A 106 -9.89 7.39 -6.10
CA LYS A 106 -8.52 7.88 -6.28
C LYS A 106 -7.90 8.19 -4.93
N LEU A 107 -6.78 7.56 -4.59
CA LEU A 107 -6.10 7.80 -3.33
C LEU A 107 -5.44 9.19 -3.31
N SER A 108 -5.84 10.00 -2.33
CA SER A 108 -5.37 11.36 -2.06
C SER A 108 -5.48 11.67 -0.57
N PRO A 109 -4.92 12.78 -0.06
CA PRO A 109 -5.09 13.16 1.33
C PRO A 109 -6.55 13.40 1.77
N ASP A 110 -7.46 13.69 0.83
CA ASP A 110 -8.88 13.94 1.13
C ASP A 110 -9.72 12.64 1.13
N THR A 111 -9.18 11.57 0.57
CA THR A 111 -9.84 10.27 0.38
C THR A 111 -9.16 9.14 1.17
N PHE A 112 -8.25 9.50 2.09
CA PHE A 112 -7.51 8.60 2.97
C PHE A 112 -7.82 8.85 4.45
#